data_AF-A0A7V7WKI3-F1
#
_entry.id   AF-A0A7V7WKI3-F1
#
_cell.length_a   1.000
_cell.length_b   1.000
_cell.length_c   1.000
_cell.angle_alpha   90.00
_cell.angle_beta   90.00
_cell.angle_gamma   90.00
#
_symmetry.space_group_name_H-M   'P 1'
#
loop_
_entity.id
_entity.type
_entity.pdbx_description
1 polymer ?
#
loop_
_entity_poly.entity_id
_entity_poly.type
_entity_poly.pdbx_seq_one_letter_code
_entity_poly.pdbx_strand_id
1 'polypeptide(L)'
;MDANASLPQSIDDTLALLARADYIADRALATTIFLALRLQRPLFLEGEAGVGKTEIAKALASTLHRPLVRLQCYEGLDLSAAVYEWNVQRQMIAIRLAEAAGQ
;
A
#
# COMPACT_ATOMS: atom_id res chain seq x y z
N MET A 1 13.51 -11.10 -13.84
CA MET A 1 12.70 -10.05 -13.18
C MET A 1 11.47 -10.79 -12.69
N ASP A 2 11.65 -11.44 -11.55
CA ASP A 2 10.87 -12.62 -11.20
C ASP A 2 9.66 -12.17 -10.39
N ALA A 3 8.52 -12.15 -11.07
CA ALA A 3 7.34 -11.36 -10.72
C ALA A 3 6.46 -11.95 -9.61
N ASN A 4 6.99 -12.75 -8.68
CA ASN A 4 6.19 -13.22 -7.55
C ASN A 4 7.06 -13.67 -6.37
N ALA A 5 7.45 -12.74 -5.50
CA ALA A 5 7.94 -13.14 -4.19
C ALA A 5 6.81 -13.86 -3.45
N SER A 6 7.01 -15.15 -3.19
CA SER A 6 6.01 -15.99 -2.52
C SER A 6 5.73 -15.47 -1.11
N LEU A 7 4.45 -15.46 -0.73
CA LEU A 7 4.05 -15.15 0.64
C LEU A 7 4.74 -16.12 1.63
N PRO A 8 5.12 -15.64 2.83
CA PRO A 8 5.72 -16.50 3.84
C PRO A 8 4.78 -17.65 4.18
N GLN A 9 5.34 -18.86 4.34
CA GLN A 9 4.53 -20.06 4.59
C GLN A 9 4.31 -20.32 6.08
N SER A 10 5.15 -19.74 6.93
CA SER A 10 5.12 -19.85 8.39
C SER A 10 5.43 -18.50 9.09
N ILE A 11 5.28 -18.49 10.42
CA ILE A 11 5.69 -17.36 11.28
C ILE A 11 7.21 -17.17 11.21
N ASP A 12 7.98 -18.26 11.20
CA ASP A 12 9.44 -18.21 11.16
C ASP A 12 9.95 -17.69 9.80
N ASP A 13 9.27 -18.03 8.71
CA ASP A 13 9.54 -17.42 7.39
C ASP A 13 9.27 -15.92 7.41
N THR A 14 8.24 -15.48 8.14
CA THR A 14 7.88 -14.06 8.24
C THR A 14 8.94 -13.28 9.03
N LEU A 15 9.47 -13.87 10.11
CA LEU A 15 10.62 -13.31 10.84
C LEU A 15 11.86 -13.20 9.95
N ALA A 16 12.20 -14.27 9.23
CA ALA A 16 13.34 -14.28 8.32
C ALA A 16 13.17 -13.26 7.17
N LEU A 17 11.96 -13.10 6.66
CA LEU A 17 11.62 -12.14 5.64
C LEU A 17 11.82 -10.69 6.12
N LEU A 18 11.34 -10.35 7.32
CA LEU A 18 11.52 -9.03 7.91
C LEU A 18 12.99 -8.73 8.22
N ALA A 19 13.73 -9.72 8.73
CA ALA A 19 15.16 -9.59 9.00
C ALA A 19 16.00 -9.29 7.74
N ARG A 20 15.61 -9.82 6.56
CA ARG A 20 16.28 -9.52 5.28
C ARG A 20 16.12 -8.06 4.83
N ALA A 21 15.14 -7.34 5.39
CA ALA A 21 14.93 -5.92 5.18
C ALA A 21 15.35 -5.08 6.39
N ASP A 22 16.27 -5.61 7.21
CA ASP A 22 16.79 -4.95 8.41
C ASP A 22 15.71 -4.55 9.43
N TYR A 23 14.57 -5.24 9.40
CA TYR A 23 13.47 -5.03 10.34
C TYR A 23 13.44 -6.12 11.41
N ILE A 24 13.69 -5.73 12.66
CA ILE A 24 13.66 -6.63 13.82
C ILE A 24 12.24 -6.66 14.38
N ALA A 25 11.55 -7.78 14.19
CA ALA A 25 10.22 -8.03 14.74
C ALA A 25 10.25 -9.07 15.85
N ASP A 26 9.33 -8.94 16.81
CA ASP A 26 9.03 -10.02 17.74
C ASP A 26 8.10 -11.07 17.10
N ARG A 27 7.92 -12.20 17.80
CA ARG A 27 7.07 -13.28 17.29
C ARG A 27 5.60 -12.86 17.19
N ALA A 28 5.12 -11.98 18.06
CA ALA A 28 3.73 -11.53 18.07
C ALA A 28 3.39 -10.69 16.82
N LEU A 29 4.26 -9.74 16.47
CA LEU A 29 4.15 -8.94 15.25
C LEU A 29 4.27 -9.82 14.00
N ALA A 30 5.27 -10.71 13.96
CA ALA A 30 5.44 -11.64 12.84
C ALA A 30 4.21 -12.54 12.65
N THR A 31 3.60 -13.01 13.73
CA THR A 31 2.36 -13.80 13.68
C THR A 31 1.21 -12.98 13.09
N THR A 32 1.07 -11.73 13.52
CA THR A 32 0.00 -10.84 13.03
C THR A 32 0.16 -10.54 11.54
N ILE A 33 1.39 -10.24 11.11
CA ILE A 33 1.73 -10.02 9.70
C ILE A 33 1.48 -11.28 8.87
N PHE A 34 1.94 -12.44 9.35
CA PHE A 34 1.72 -13.72 8.69
C PHE A 34 0.22 -13.98 8.45
N LEU A 35 -0.60 -13.82 9.49
CA LEU A 35 -2.05 -14.01 9.40
C LEU A 35 -2.71 -12.99 8.47
N ALA A 36 -2.32 -11.71 8.55
CA ALA A 36 -2.86 -10.68 7.66
C ALA A 36 -2.55 -10.97 6.19
N LEU A 37 -1.34 -11.41 5.88
CA LEU A 37 -0.93 -11.81 4.53
C LEU A 37 -1.66 -13.07 4.05
N ARG A 38 -1.80 -14.08 4.91
CA ARG A 38 -2.48 -15.34 4.58
C ARG A 38 -3.99 -15.18 4.40
N LEU A 39 -4.63 -14.39 5.27
CA LEU A 39 -6.07 -14.15 5.25
C LEU A 39 -6.48 -13.00 4.33
N GLN A 40 -5.51 -12.30 3.73
CA GLN A 40 -5.71 -11.10 2.93
C GLN A 40 -6.54 -10.04 3.67
N ARG A 41 -6.26 -9.86 4.96
CA ARG A 41 -6.96 -8.90 5.83
C ARG A 41 -6.10 -7.64 6.01
N PRO A 42 -6.69 -6.43 5.96
CA PRO A 42 -5.98 -5.21 6.28
C PRO A 42 -5.42 -5.24 7.70
N LEU A 43 -4.25 -4.64 7.89
CA LEU A 43 -3.55 -4.58 9.17
C LEU A 43 -3.48 -3.12 9.61
N PHE A 44 -4.00 -2.84 10.81
CA PHE A 44 -3.88 -1.55 11.47
C PHE A 44 -2.82 -1.63 12.58
N LEU A 45 -1.89 -0.68 12.60
CA LEU A 45 -0.76 -0.67 13.54
C LEU A 45 -0.89 0.50 14.51
N GLU A 46 -1.06 0.21 15.80
CA GLU A 46 -1.11 1.20 16.88
C GLU A 46 0.18 1.23 17.71
N GLY A 47 0.39 2.33 18.45
CA GLY A 47 1.47 2.49 19.44
C GLY A 47 2.26 3.79 19.26
N GLU A 48 3.38 3.91 19.96
CA GLU A 48 4.12 5.17 20.06
C GLU A 48 4.81 5.61 18.75
N ALA A 49 5.12 6.90 18.67
CA ALA A 49 5.93 7.44 17.58
C ALA A 49 7.33 6.81 17.61
N GLY A 50 7.85 6.41 16.45
CA GLY A 50 9.22 5.89 16.34
C GLY A 50 9.40 4.38 16.55
N VAL A 51 8.35 3.61 16.87
CA VAL A 51 8.46 2.13 17.02
C VAL A 51 8.50 1.36 15.69
N GLY A 52 8.78 2.03 14.57
CA GLY A 52 8.95 1.39 13.27
C GLY A 52 7.66 1.05 12.50
N LYS A 53 6.50 1.64 12.84
CA LYS A 53 5.22 1.39 12.12
C LYS A 53 5.32 1.62 10.62
N THR A 54 5.91 2.76 10.25
CA THR A 54 6.13 3.12 8.84
C THR A 54 7.17 2.22 8.19
N GLU A 55 8.17 1.77 8.96
CA GLU A 55 9.26 0.96 8.45
C GLU A 55 8.80 -0.47 8.11
N ILE A 56 7.84 -1.02 8.86
CA ILE A 56 7.20 -2.30 8.53
C ILE A 56 6.65 -2.29 7.11
N ALA A 57 5.95 -1.22 6.72
CA ALA A 57 5.35 -1.12 5.39
C ALA A 57 6.40 -1.14 4.28
N LYS A 58 7.55 -0.48 4.50
CA LYS A 58 8.68 -0.50 3.57
C LYS A 58 9.34 -1.86 3.50
N ALA A 59 9.59 -2.49 4.65
CA ALA A 59 10.19 -3.82 4.74
C ALA A 59 9.34 -4.88 4.02
N LEU A 60 8.02 -4.83 4.20
CA LEU A 60 7.10 -5.73 3.50
C LEU A 60 7.05 -5.45 1.99
N ALA A 61 7.01 -4.19 1.58
CA ALA A 61 7.00 -3.84 0.16
C ALA A 61 8.27 -4.28 -0.57
N SER A 62 9.44 -4.05 0.03
CA SER A 62 10.73 -4.44 -0.57
C SER A 62 10.88 -5.96 -0.68
N THR A 63 10.59 -6.68 0.39
CA THR A 63 10.76 -8.15 0.45
C THR A 63 9.73 -8.90 -0.41
N LEU A 64 8.49 -8.41 -0.45
CA LEU A 64 7.43 -8.98 -1.29
C LEU A 64 7.46 -8.46 -2.73
N HIS A 65 8.41 -7.59 -3.07
CA HIS A 65 8.55 -6.98 -4.40
C HIS A 65 7.25 -6.30 -4.86
N ARG A 66 6.62 -5.53 -3.96
CA ARG A 66 5.36 -4.83 -4.21
C ARG A 66 5.57 -3.32 -4.20
N PRO A 67 4.82 -2.56 -5.02
CA PRO A 67 4.85 -1.11 -4.94
C PRO A 67 4.33 -0.65 -3.57
N LEU A 68 5.05 0.28 -2.94
CA LEU A 68 4.60 0.96 -1.72
C LEU A 68 3.91 2.26 -2.10
N VAL A 69 2.59 2.30 -1.94
CA VAL A 69 1.81 3.54 -2.08
C VAL A 69 1.67 4.18 -0.71
N ARG A 70 2.17 5.41 -0.55
CA ARG A 70 2.08 6.17 0.69
C ARG A 70 1.06 7.30 0.53
N LEU A 71 -0.08 7.17 1.21
CA LEU A 71 -1.06 8.24 1.37
C LEU A 71 -0.88 8.87 2.76
N GLN A 72 -0.49 10.14 2.80
CA GLN A 72 -0.41 10.89 4.05
C GLN A 72 -1.80 11.43 4.38
N CYS A 73 -2.37 11.02 5.50
CA CYS A 73 -3.61 11.60 6.01
C CYS A 73 -3.30 12.89 6.76
N TYR A 74 -4.02 13.96 6.42
CA TYR A 74 -3.96 15.26 7.09
C TYR A 74 -5.35 15.90 7.03
N GLU A 75 -5.58 16.93 7.83
CA GLU A 75 -6.85 17.66 7.86
C GLU A 75 -7.13 18.33 6.51
N GLY A 76 -8.30 18.07 5.93
CA GLY A 76 -8.66 18.57 4.59
C GLY A 76 -8.24 17.65 3.43
N LEU A 77 -7.71 16.45 3.70
CA LEU A 77 -7.61 15.42 2.66
C LEU A 77 -9.02 14.96 2.26
N ASP A 78 -9.39 15.16 1.01
CA ASP A 78 -10.69 14.71 0.45
C ASP A 78 -10.52 13.59 -0.59
N LEU A 79 -11.65 13.05 -1.06
CA LEU A 79 -11.68 11.95 -2.03
C LEU A 79 -11.02 12.32 -3.37
N SER A 80 -11.16 13.58 -3.79
CA SER A 80 -10.63 14.05 -5.07
C SER A 80 -9.11 14.08 -5.06
N ALA A 81 -8.52 14.50 -3.94
CA ALA A 81 -7.08 14.50 -3.71
C ALA A 81 -6.53 13.09 -3.46
N ALA A 82 -7.30 12.20 -2.83
CA ALA A 82 -6.85 10.86 -2.46
C ALA A 82 -6.94 9.82 -3.60
N VAL A 83 -7.93 9.93 -4.49
CA VAL A 83 -8.22 8.89 -5.50
C VAL A 83 -8.01 9.42 -6.91
N TYR A 84 -8.86 10.35 -7.35
CA TYR A 84 -8.74 11.04 -8.63
C TYR A 84 -9.69 12.24 -8.69
N GLU A 85 -9.35 13.21 -9.53
CA GLU A 85 -10.27 14.27 -9.96
C GLU A 85 -10.67 14.03 -11.42
N TRP A 86 -11.96 14.18 -11.71
CA TRP A 86 -12.45 14.10 -13.08
C TRP A 86 -12.25 15.44 -13.79
N ASN A 87 -11.56 15.43 -14.94
CA ASN A 87 -11.31 16.65 -15.70
C ASN A 87 -12.54 17.06 -16.52
N VAL A 88 -13.48 17.76 -15.86
CA VAL A 88 -14.72 18.25 -16.47
C VAL A 88 -14.45 19.23 -17.61
N GLN A 89 -13.40 20.05 -17.52
CA GLN A 89 -13.06 21.02 -18.58
C GLN A 89 -12.71 20.33 -19.90
N ARG A 90 -11.88 19.28 -19.84
CA ARG A 90 -11.56 18.46 -21.02
C ARG A 90 -12.79 17.76 -21.57
N GLN A 91 -13.67 17.25 -20.70
CA GLN A 91 -14.93 16.65 -21.13
C GLN A 91 -15.80 17.65 -21.89
N MET A 92 -15.96 18.87 -21.38
CA MET A 92 -16.77 19.91 -22.02
C MET A 92 -16.19 20.35 -23.37
N ILE A 93 -14.86 20.43 -23.49
CA ILE A 93 -14.20 20.71 -24.78
C ILE A 93 -14.48 19.58 -25.77
N ALA A 94 -14.37 18.32 -25.34
CA ALA A 94 -14.65 17.15 -26.18
C ALA A 94 -16.11 17.13 -26.68
N ILE A 95 -17.08 17.43 -25.79
CA ILE A 95 -18.50 17.52 -26.14
C ILE A 95 -18.72 18.62 -27.20
N ARG A 96 -18.20 19.82 -26.98
CA ARG A 96 -18.34 20.94 -27.94
C ARG A 96 -17.69 20.66 -29.29
N LEU A 97 -16.55 19.98 -29.31
CA LEU A 97 -15.89 19.56 -30.55
C LEU A 97 -16.71 18.51 -31.30
N ALA A 98 -17.34 17.57 -30.60
CA ALA A 98 -18.24 16.58 -31.20
C ALA A 98 -19.50 17.25 -31.79
N GLU A 99 -20.13 18.17 -31.04
CA GLU A 99 -21.28 18.96 -31.52
C GLU A 99 -20.92 19.79 -32.77
N ALA A 100 -19.75 20.44 -32.76
CA ALA A 100 -19.27 21.23 -33.89
C ALA A 100 -18.91 20.38 -35.12
N ALA A 101 -18.57 19.11 -34.92
CA ALA A 101 -18.31 18.14 -35.99
C ALA A 101 -19.60 17.49 -36.55
N GLY A 102 -20.77 17.82 -36.00
CA GLY A 102 -22.07 17.31 -36.46
C GLY A 102 -22.34 15.85 -36.09
N GLN A 103 -21.71 15.36 -35.02
CA GLN A 103 -22.01 14.05 -34.42
C GLN A 103 -22.88 14.21 -33.17
#